data_AF-A0AAQ4RZ47-F1
#
_entry.id   AF-A0AAQ4RZ47-F1
#
_cell.length_a   1.000
_cell.length_b   1.000
_cell.length_c   1.000
_cell.angle_alpha   90.00
_cell.angle_beta   90.00
_cell.angle_gamma   90.00
#
_symmetry.space_group_name_H-M   'P 1'
#
loop_
_entity.id
_entity.type
_entity.pdbx_description
1 polymer ?
#
loop_
_entity_poly.entity_id
_entity_poly.type
_entity_poly.pdbx_seq_one_letter_code
_entity_poly.pdbx_strand_id
1 'polypeptide(L)'
;MAWLSHRQLTRSCLDLNLMSQSPGWAQTQATGYQVTCKVGHAGGSVQLPASKISIHLPEGHVPPGEVQEVTLKAKLDPPPGLNNNYMTTMSPLLEVVLSNINIKEGIALEMKLAGEVKSDPLSQVPSPPAAPIRAEKRVPRLTEKQIEMPRSPPITEESASDSLKFTDRPVNLQCYGVALKSVFRQPRVDYLLEYFKGDTVALLSRETVKSVGNSKVKEWYIGFLRGRTGLVHCRNVKLITADQVIDFTGVRVSTEVLLDNMTLPFKKLTYMYSAIQTLVTEHITSWRGLADALGYSELPLDTITRTHAETEADKVACVLEKLKEDCHADKSKKKFLHELMVGLLKMDSVNLVARLIQNTVILSTAVELGARWRELAEKTDKLSSAQIAGYEAPHRGKSKEVGAQAMWKPAYDFLYSWSLRYGDSYRDMIQDLHLVLDKMKNPATRQWRQLTGALITANCLDIFRASAYPNS
;
A
#
# COMPACT_ATOMS: atom_id res chain seq x y z
N MET A 1 53.02 -0.70 -3.14
CA MET A 1 52.21 0.53 -3.06
C MET A 1 51.06 0.42 -4.03
N ALA A 2 49.83 0.66 -3.55
CA ALA A 2 48.56 0.91 -4.27
C ALA A 2 48.05 -0.21 -5.22
N TRP A 3 47.07 -1.08 -4.90
CA TRP A 3 45.65 -0.91 -4.52
C TRP A 3 44.72 -0.38 -5.63
N LEU A 4 43.54 -1.06 -5.72
CA LEU A 4 42.30 -0.77 -6.47
C LEU A 4 42.19 -1.29 -7.92
N SER A 5 41.06 -1.83 -8.37
CA SER A 5 39.88 -2.39 -7.72
C SER A 5 39.08 -3.12 -8.82
N HIS A 6 38.65 -4.34 -8.52
CA HIS A 6 37.70 -5.10 -9.31
C HIS A 6 36.34 -4.38 -9.23
N ARG A 7 35.86 -3.78 -10.33
CA ARG A 7 34.50 -3.26 -10.42
C ARG A 7 33.52 -4.42 -10.50
N GLN A 8 32.80 -4.66 -9.40
CA GLN A 8 31.55 -5.41 -9.40
C GLN A 8 30.47 -4.51 -10.00
N LEU A 9 29.84 -4.97 -11.07
CA LEU A 9 28.59 -4.42 -11.57
C LEU A 9 27.41 -5.22 -10.98
N THR A 10 26.53 -4.43 -10.40
CA THR A 10 25.25 -4.69 -9.76
C THR A 10 24.30 -5.46 -10.68
N ARG A 11 23.70 -6.55 -10.19
CA ARG A 11 22.60 -7.26 -10.88
C ARG A 11 21.26 -6.90 -10.24
N SER A 12 20.55 -5.97 -10.89
CA SER A 12 19.08 -5.91 -10.95
C SER A 12 18.69 -6.37 -12.36
N CYS A 13 17.89 -7.44 -12.45
CA CYS A 13 17.06 -7.89 -13.57
C CYS A 13 17.57 -7.75 -15.03
N LEU A 14 17.70 -8.89 -15.72
CA LEU A 14 17.83 -9.07 -17.18
C LEU A 14 19.18 -8.66 -17.82
N ASP A 15 19.66 -9.56 -18.68
CA ASP A 15 20.92 -9.48 -19.42
C ASP A 15 20.83 -8.42 -20.53
N LEU A 16 21.56 -7.32 -20.38
CA LEU A 16 21.57 -6.16 -21.27
C LEU A 16 22.50 -6.31 -22.50
N ASN A 17 23.10 -7.49 -22.71
CA ASN A 17 23.96 -7.75 -23.87
C ASN A 17 23.22 -8.25 -25.13
N LEU A 18 21.89 -8.27 -25.14
CA LEU A 18 21.08 -8.76 -26.26
C LEU A 18 20.28 -7.67 -27.00
N MET A 19 20.55 -6.37 -26.75
CA MET A 19 19.85 -5.25 -27.39
C MET A 19 20.67 -4.46 -28.43
N SER A 20 21.73 -5.04 -29.00
CA SER A 20 22.52 -4.33 -30.03
C SER A 20 21.91 -4.31 -31.44
N GLN A 21 20.69 -4.82 -31.66
CA GLN A 21 20.03 -4.68 -32.96
C GLN A 21 18.53 -4.39 -32.83
N SER A 22 18.12 -3.31 -33.50
CA SER A 22 16.76 -2.81 -33.80
C SER A 22 16.18 -1.72 -32.87
N PRO A 23 15.93 -0.50 -33.39
CA PRO A 23 15.31 0.61 -32.67
C PRO A 23 13.77 0.57 -32.77
N GLY A 24 13.08 0.91 -31.69
CA GLY A 24 11.61 1.06 -31.67
C GLY A 24 11.12 1.27 -30.24
N TRP A 25 10.57 2.46 -29.97
CA TRP A 25 10.28 2.97 -28.64
C TRP A 25 9.22 2.14 -27.89
N ALA A 26 9.42 1.93 -26.59
CA ALA A 26 8.37 1.47 -25.66
C ALA A 26 8.05 2.62 -24.71
N GLN A 27 6.97 3.35 -25.01
CA GLN A 27 6.34 4.27 -24.08
C GLN A 27 5.26 3.49 -23.30
N THR A 28 5.36 3.50 -21.98
CA THR A 28 4.36 2.93 -21.07
C THR A 28 3.01 3.66 -21.22
N GLN A 29 1.95 2.92 -21.52
CA GLN A 29 0.53 3.26 -21.31
C GLN A 29 -0.17 1.96 -20.85
N ALA A 30 -1.23 1.93 -20.06
CA ALA A 30 -1.84 2.77 -19.04
C ALA A 30 -2.88 1.82 -18.38
N THR A 31 -3.14 1.94 -17.08
CA THR A 31 -4.27 1.25 -16.43
C THR A 31 -5.58 1.65 -17.12
N GLY A 32 -6.35 0.69 -17.62
CA GLY A 32 -7.39 0.85 -18.65
C GLY A 32 -8.66 1.67 -18.33
N TYR A 33 -8.65 2.63 -17.40
CA TYR A 33 -9.82 3.46 -17.04
C TYR A 33 -9.50 4.94 -16.82
N GLN A 34 -8.53 5.45 -17.59
CA GLN A 34 -8.18 6.87 -17.60
C GLN A 34 -7.90 7.31 -19.04
N VAL A 35 -8.40 8.48 -19.41
CA VAL A 35 -8.07 9.15 -20.67
C VAL A 35 -7.70 10.59 -20.38
N THR A 36 -6.62 11.05 -21.00
CA THR A 36 -6.20 12.45 -20.98
C THR A 36 -6.13 12.94 -22.42
N CYS A 37 -6.76 14.07 -22.70
CA CYS A 37 -6.74 14.69 -24.02
C CYS A 37 -6.55 16.20 -23.92
N LYS A 38 -6.13 16.80 -25.03
CA LYS A 38 -6.00 18.24 -25.18
C LYS A 38 -7.05 18.75 -26.16
N VAL A 39 -7.83 19.74 -25.73
CA VAL A 39 -8.94 20.33 -26.48
C VAL A 39 -8.66 21.81 -26.69
N GLY A 40 -8.87 22.31 -27.91
CA GLY A 40 -8.71 23.73 -28.25
C GLY A 40 -10.06 24.43 -28.43
N HIS A 41 -10.02 25.62 -29.02
CA HIS A 41 -11.22 26.46 -29.25
C HIS A 41 -12.35 25.78 -30.02
N ALA A 42 -12.05 24.82 -30.90
CA ALA A 42 -13.04 24.06 -31.67
C ALA A 42 -13.92 23.12 -30.80
N GLY A 43 -13.63 23.00 -29.49
CA GLY A 43 -14.30 22.04 -28.63
C GLY A 43 -13.91 20.59 -28.95
N GLY A 44 -14.66 19.63 -28.40
CA GLY A 44 -14.40 18.21 -28.64
C GLY A 44 -15.16 17.29 -27.69
N SER A 45 -15.01 15.99 -27.91
CA SER A 45 -15.55 14.98 -27.00
C SER A 45 -14.49 13.95 -26.64
N VAL A 46 -14.56 13.46 -25.41
CA VAL A 46 -13.58 12.53 -24.84
C VAL A 46 -14.34 11.37 -24.24
N GLN A 47 -14.06 10.16 -24.71
CA GLN A 47 -14.72 8.95 -24.24
C GLN A 47 -13.72 8.05 -23.50
N LEU A 48 -14.13 7.52 -22.35
CA LEU A 48 -13.34 6.54 -21.62
C LEU A 48 -13.29 5.20 -22.38
N PRO A 49 -12.10 4.62 -22.60
CA PRO A 49 -11.95 3.34 -23.30
C PRO A 49 -12.81 2.22 -22.68
N ALA A 50 -13.40 1.39 -23.53
CA ALA A 50 -14.26 0.26 -23.12
C ALA A 50 -15.49 0.65 -22.25
N SER A 51 -15.92 1.91 -22.26
CA SER A 51 -17.10 2.40 -21.53
C SER A 51 -18.00 3.31 -22.40
N LYS A 52 -19.25 3.52 -21.96
CA LYS A 52 -20.18 4.51 -22.54
C LYS A 52 -20.19 5.83 -21.77
N ILE A 53 -19.03 6.22 -21.22
CA ILE A 53 -18.89 7.46 -20.45
C ILE A 53 -18.11 8.44 -21.33
N SER A 54 -18.73 9.58 -21.65
CA SER A 54 -18.14 10.62 -22.47
C SER A 54 -18.36 12.00 -21.88
N ILE A 55 -17.36 12.87 -22.06
CA ILE A 55 -17.43 14.29 -21.72
C ILE A 55 -17.34 15.12 -23.00
N HIS A 56 -18.21 16.11 -23.13
CA HIS A 56 -18.37 16.95 -24.31
C HIS A 56 -18.10 18.41 -23.95
N LEU A 57 -17.09 18.98 -24.60
CA LEU A 57 -16.69 20.37 -24.49
C LEU A 57 -17.22 21.15 -25.71
N PRO A 58 -18.07 22.17 -25.51
CA PRO A 58 -18.63 22.94 -26.62
C PRO A 58 -17.55 23.75 -27.35
N GLU A 59 -17.81 24.07 -28.61
CA GLU A 59 -17.00 25.03 -29.37
C GLU A 59 -17.05 26.40 -28.68
N GLY A 60 -15.91 27.11 -28.60
CA GLY A 60 -15.80 28.37 -27.88
C GLY A 60 -15.48 28.23 -26.38
N HIS A 61 -15.50 26.99 -25.84
CA HIS A 61 -15.20 26.74 -24.43
C HIS A 61 -13.76 27.14 -24.04
N VAL A 62 -12.81 26.95 -24.96
CA VAL A 62 -11.40 27.32 -24.78
C VAL A 62 -11.09 28.55 -25.64
N PRO A 63 -10.46 29.62 -25.12
CA PRO A 63 -10.11 30.78 -25.93
C PRO A 63 -9.25 30.43 -27.15
N PRO A 64 -9.39 31.14 -28.28
CA PRO A 64 -8.52 30.94 -29.45
C PRO A 64 -7.04 31.08 -29.11
N GLY A 65 -6.25 30.03 -29.40
CA GLY A 65 -4.82 29.98 -29.09
C GLY A 65 -4.47 29.33 -27.75
N GLU A 66 -5.46 29.04 -26.91
CA GLU A 66 -5.29 28.28 -25.67
C GLU A 66 -5.66 26.80 -25.85
N VAL A 67 -5.16 25.96 -24.94
CA VAL A 67 -5.40 24.52 -24.93
C VAL A 67 -5.80 24.09 -23.52
N GLN A 68 -6.91 23.36 -23.44
CA GLN A 68 -7.43 22.76 -22.22
C GLN A 68 -7.04 21.29 -22.17
N GLU A 69 -6.30 20.87 -21.15
CA GLU A 69 -6.07 19.46 -20.88
C GLU A 69 -7.21 18.93 -20.01
N VAL A 70 -7.87 17.87 -20.49
CA VAL A 70 -9.00 17.22 -19.83
C VAL A 70 -8.57 15.80 -19.51
N THR A 71 -8.58 15.45 -18.22
CA THR A 71 -8.39 14.08 -17.76
C THR A 71 -9.70 13.56 -17.21
N LEU A 72 -10.15 12.42 -17.73
CA LEU A 72 -11.33 11.70 -17.27
C LEU A 72 -10.87 10.33 -16.76
N LYS A 73 -11.17 10.02 -15.49
CA LYS A 73 -10.80 8.76 -14.83
C LYS A 73 -12.03 8.16 -14.14
N ALA A 74 -12.22 6.85 -14.30
CA ALA A 74 -13.29 6.13 -13.61
C ALA A 74 -12.73 5.26 -12.48
N LYS A 75 -13.34 5.39 -11.30
CA LYS A 75 -13.14 4.50 -10.15
C LYS A 75 -14.35 3.59 -10.06
N LEU A 76 -14.14 2.30 -10.39
CA LEU A 76 -15.21 1.30 -10.45
C LEU A 76 -15.75 0.95 -9.05
N ASP A 77 -14.90 1.04 -8.03
CA ASP A 77 -15.30 0.82 -6.65
C ASP A 77 -15.70 2.16 -6.00
N PRO A 78 -16.95 2.29 -5.52
CA PRO A 78 -17.37 3.49 -4.82
C PRO A 78 -16.68 3.59 -3.45
N PRO A 79 -16.27 4.80 -3.02
CA PRO A 79 -15.74 5.02 -1.67
C PRO A 79 -16.66 4.44 -0.57
N PRO A 80 -16.07 3.91 0.53
CA PRO A 80 -16.83 3.47 1.68
C PRO A 80 -17.68 4.63 2.24
N GLY A 81 -18.96 4.36 2.54
CA GLY A 81 -19.89 5.35 3.12
C GLY A 81 -20.91 5.96 2.15
N LEU A 82 -20.77 5.74 0.82
CA LEU A 82 -21.78 6.17 -0.16
C LEU A 82 -23.01 5.25 -0.22
N ASN A 83 -22.86 3.99 0.20
CA ASN A 83 -23.92 2.99 0.20
C ASN A 83 -24.37 2.68 1.63
N ASN A 84 -25.68 2.54 1.84
CA ASN A 84 -26.27 2.07 3.09
C ASN A 84 -27.60 1.34 2.83
N ASN A 85 -28.37 1.04 3.88
CA ASN A 85 -29.63 0.29 3.76
C ASN A 85 -30.72 0.98 2.92
N TYR A 86 -30.58 2.28 2.60
CA TYR A 86 -31.55 3.08 1.86
C TYR A 86 -30.97 3.79 0.64
N MET A 87 -29.65 3.73 0.42
CA MET A 87 -28.94 4.42 -0.66
C MET A 87 -27.93 3.49 -1.32
N THR A 88 -27.91 3.49 -2.66
CA THR A 88 -26.94 2.73 -3.46
C THR A 88 -26.36 3.60 -4.56
N THR A 89 -25.07 3.42 -4.81
CA THR A 89 -24.35 4.07 -5.90
C THR A 89 -24.80 3.46 -7.22
N MET A 90 -25.19 4.31 -8.19
CA MET A 90 -25.76 3.87 -9.48
C MET A 90 -24.79 4.03 -10.67
N SER A 91 -23.60 4.58 -10.45
CA SER A 91 -22.55 4.77 -11.47
C SER A 91 -21.15 4.64 -10.87
N PRO A 92 -20.12 4.37 -11.68
CA PRO A 92 -18.73 4.52 -11.25
C PRO A 92 -18.47 5.96 -10.79
N LEU A 93 -17.59 6.13 -9.80
CA LEU A 93 -17.16 7.46 -9.41
C LEU A 93 -16.21 8.01 -10.47
N LEU A 94 -16.55 9.17 -11.03
CA LEU A 94 -15.76 9.82 -12.07
C LEU A 94 -14.94 10.97 -11.49
N GLU A 95 -13.67 10.99 -11.85
CA GLU A 95 -12.75 12.07 -11.56
C GLU A 95 -12.45 12.81 -12.87
N VAL A 96 -12.88 14.08 -12.92
CA VAL A 96 -12.67 14.98 -14.05
C VAL A 96 -11.68 16.05 -13.62
N VAL A 97 -10.52 16.11 -14.26
CA VAL A 97 -9.48 17.11 -13.98
C VAL A 97 -9.31 17.98 -15.22
N LEU A 98 -9.45 19.29 -15.02
CA LEU A 98 -9.25 20.31 -16.04
C LEU A 98 -8.01 21.13 -15.66
N SER A 99 -7.08 21.32 -16.59
CA SER A 99 -5.93 22.22 -16.42
C SER A 99 -6.32 23.70 -16.18
N ASN A 100 -7.53 24.13 -16.53
CA ASN A 100 -8.05 25.45 -16.24
C ASN A 100 -9.54 25.34 -15.87
N ILE A 101 -9.91 25.87 -14.70
CA ILE A 101 -11.26 25.80 -14.14
C ILE A 101 -12.06 27.10 -14.33
N ASN A 102 -11.46 28.12 -14.95
CA ASN A 102 -12.12 29.40 -15.25
C ASN A 102 -13.04 29.26 -16.48
N ILE A 103 -14.21 28.68 -16.28
CA ILE A 103 -15.18 28.34 -17.35
C ILE A 103 -16.21 29.46 -17.58
N LYS A 104 -16.56 29.68 -18.85
CA LYS A 104 -17.65 30.60 -19.27
C LYS A 104 -18.96 29.89 -19.61
N GLU A 105 -18.89 28.62 -19.99
CA GLU A 105 -20.02 27.76 -20.36
C GLU A 105 -19.88 26.37 -19.71
N GLY A 106 -20.99 25.62 -19.64
CA GLY A 106 -21.02 24.29 -19.06
C GLY A 106 -20.38 23.22 -19.95
N ILE A 107 -19.90 22.15 -19.32
CA ILE A 107 -19.40 20.93 -19.99
C ILE A 107 -20.45 19.83 -19.77
N ALA A 108 -20.74 19.02 -20.79
CA ALA A 108 -21.73 17.96 -20.69
C ALA A 108 -21.07 16.59 -20.45
N LEU A 109 -21.57 15.84 -19.47
CA LEU A 109 -21.12 14.48 -19.15
C LEU A 109 -22.25 13.50 -19.42
N GLU A 110 -22.00 12.53 -20.29
CA GLU A 110 -22.94 11.47 -20.65
C GLU A 110 -22.48 10.14 -20.04
N MET A 111 -23.38 9.44 -19.36
CA MET A 111 -23.11 8.11 -18.78
C MET A 111 -24.37 7.26 -18.71
N LYS A 112 -24.20 5.93 -18.77
CA LYS A 112 -25.29 4.97 -18.51
C LYS A 112 -25.29 4.57 -17.03
N LEU A 113 -26.42 4.75 -16.36
CA LEU A 113 -26.61 4.38 -14.95
C LEU A 113 -27.13 2.94 -14.80
N ALA A 114 -26.80 2.31 -13.67
CA ALA A 114 -27.24 0.97 -13.29
C ALA A 114 -28.50 1.03 -12.39
N GLY A 115 -29.59 1.57 -12.91
CA GLY A 115 -30.91 1.44 -12.29
C GLY A 115 -32.03 2.02 -13.15
N GLU A 116 -33.26 1.65 -12.81
CA GLU A 116 -34.45 2.03 -13.55
C GLU A 116 -35.17 3.18 -12.83
N VAL A 117 -35.55 4.20 -13.58
CA VAL A 117 -36.39 5.29 -13.06
C VAL A 117 -37.82 4.77 -12.96
N LYS A 118 -38.42 4.91 -11.78
CA LYS A 118 -39.83 4.54 -11.57
C LYS A 118 -40.73 5.36 -12.50
N SER A 119 -41.70 4.69 -13.11
CA SER A 119 -42.68 5.30 -14.02
C SER A 119 -43.85 5.95 -13.27
N ASP A 120 -43.57 6.71 -12.21
CA ASP A 120 -44.56 7.50 -11.50
C ASP A 120 -44.39 9.00 -11.84
N PRO A 121 -45.49 9.78 -11.87
CA PRO A 121 -45.47 11.16 -12.34
C PRO A 121 -44.62 12.12 -11.49
N LEU A 122 -44.19 11.74 -10.27
CA LEU A 122 -43.25 12.50 -9.45
C LEU A 122 -41.78 12.23 -9.79
N SER A 123 -41.46 11.09 -10.41
CA SER A 123 -40.08 10.71 -10.78
C SER A 123 -39.70 11.11 -12.22
N GLN A 124 -40.64 11.65 -13.01
CA GLN A 124 -40.39 12.18 -14.35
C GLN A 124 -40.35 13.71 -14.33
N VAL A 125 -39.26 14.28 -13.83
CA VAL A 125 -39.00 15.72 -13.97
C VAL A 125 -38.09 15.94 -15.19
N PRO A 126 -38.50 16.71 -16.22
CA PRO A 126 -37.59 17.10 -17.30
C PRO A 126 -36.49 18.01 -16.75
N SER A 127 -35.26 17.85 -17.25
CA SER A 127 -34.13 18.71 -16.95
C SER A 127 -34.49 20.19 -17.12
N PRO A 128 -34.11 21.10 -16.20
CA PRO A 128 -34.42 22.51 -16.35
C PRO A 128 -33.71 23.10 -17.58
N PRO A 129 -34.33 24.04 -18.32
CA PRO A 129 -33.70 24.68 -19.47
C PRO A 129 -32.48 25.50 -19.02
N ALA A 130 -31.46 25.52 -19.88
CA ALA A 130 -30.19 26.19 -19.64
C ALA A 130 -30.38 27.67 -19.25
N ALA A 131 -29.65 28.12 -18.22
CA ALA A 131 -29.69 29.49 -17.75
C ALA A 131 -29.16 30.47 -18.83
N PRO A 132 -29.74 31.68 -18.96
CA PRO A 132 -29.41 32.60 -20.05
C PRO A 132 -28.02 33.24 -19.87
N ILE A 133 -27.29 33.33 -20.98
CA ILE A 133 -25.96 33.92 -21.09
C ILE A 133 -26.05 35.44 -20.90
N ARG A 134 -25.38 35.95 -19.86
CA ARG A 134 -25.29 37.40 -19.58
C ARG A 134 -24.18 38.00 -20.45
N ALA A 135 -24.56 38.75 -21.47
CA ALA A 135 -23.63 39.49 -22.33
C ALA A 135 -23.26 40.82 -21.66
N GLU A 136 -21.99 40.99 -21.27
CA GLU A 136 -21.46 42.31 -20.91
C GLU A 136 -20.55 42.86 -22.02
N LYS A 137 -20.94 44.06 -22.47
CA LYS A 137 -20.33 44.86 -23.53
C LYS A 137 -18.92 45.32 -23.14
N ARG A 138 -17.98 45.15 -24.07
CA ARG A 138 -16.72 45.91 -24.17
C ARG A 138 -17.01 47.41 -24.32
N VAL A 139 -16.25 48.30 -23.67
CA VAL A 139 -15.36 49.38 -24.24
C VAL A 139 -14.43 49.95 -23.11
N PRO A 140 -13.37 50.76 -23.36
CA PRO A 140 -11.98 50.32 -23.51
C PRO A 140 -10.96 50.92 -22.50
N ARG A 141 -9.72 50.44 -22.66
CA ARG A 141 -8.48 50.78 -21.95
C ARG A 141 -8.14 52.28 -21.91
N LEU A 142 -7.57 52.72 -20.78
CA LEU A 142 -6.65 53.85 -20.69
C LEU A 142 -5.45 53.44 -19.82
N THR A 143 -4.28 53.72 -20.36
CA THR A 143 -2.94 53.26 -19.97
C THR A 143 -2.39 54.05 -18.76
N GLU A 144 -1.36 53.48 -18.15
CA GLU A 144 -0.22 54.15 -17.51
C GLU A 144 -0.37 54.64 -16.05
N LYS A 145 0.29 53.96 -15.09
CA LYS A 145 1.71 54.19 -14.73
C LYS A 145 2.17 53.30 -13.56
N GLN A 146 3.40 52.84 -13.69
CA GLN A 146 4.26 52.22 -12.68
C GLN A 146 4.28 53.01 -11.36
N ILE A 147 4.01 52.34 -10.24
CA ILE A 147 4.54 52.70 -8.92
C ILE A 147 4.94 51.40 -8.20
N GLU A 148 6.22 51.30 -7.87
CA GLU A 148 6.83 50.27 -7.03
C GLU A 148 6.19 50.26 -5.62
N MET A 149 5.91 49.07 -5.08
CA MET A 149 5.72 48.88 -3.64
C MET A 149 6.39 47.58 -3.16
N PRO A 150 6.85 47.55 -1.90
CA PRO A 150 7.99 46.77 -1.46
C PRO A 150 7.65 45.32 -1.11
N ARG A 151 8.68 44.47 -1.14
CA ARG A 151 8.65 43.07 -0.70
C ARG A 151 7.98 42.95 0.68
N SER A 152 6.93 42.14 0.74
CA SER A 152 6.47 41.56 2.00
C SER A 152 7.58 40.73 2.63
N PRO A 153 7.78 40.79 3.96
CA PRO A 153 8.69 39.87 4.62
C PRO A 153 8.15 38.44 4.46
N PRO A 154 9.03 37.42 4.42
CA PRO A 154 8.58 36.04 4.38
C PRO A 154 7.76 35.76 5.64
N ILE A 155 6.61 35.12 5.41
CA ILE A 155 5.73 34.60 6.44
C ILE A 155 6.60 33.80 7.41
N THR A 156 6.58 34.24 8.67
CA THR A 156 7.19 33.54 9.79
C THR A 156 6.78 32.08 9.72
N GLU A 157 7.78 31.20 9.62
CA GLU A 157 7.59 29.75 9.68
C GLU A 157 6.64 29.44 10.83
N GLU A 158 5.52 28.81 10.50
CA GLU A 158 4.57 28.28 11.47
C GLU A 158 5.39 27.51 12.51
N SER A 159 5.30 28.04 13.73
CA SER A 159 5.73 27.43 14.97
C SER A 159 5.59 25.92 14.89
N ALA A 160 6.72 25.24 15.10
CA ALA A 160 6.83 23.80 15.21
C ALA A 160 5.58 23.22 15.88
N SER A 161 4.72 22.59 15.09
CA SER A 161 3.73 21.68 15.65
C SER A 161 4.55 20.63 16.40
N ASP A 162 4.40 20.55 17.72
CA ASP A 162 5.01 19.51 18.55
C ASP A 162 4.59 18.16 17.98
N SER A 163 5.41 17.61 17.07
CA SER A 163 5.22 16.27 16.54
C SER A 163 5.39 15.36 17.74
N LEU A 164 4.33 14.61 18.09
CA LEU A 164 4.38 13.69 19.21
C LEU A 164 5.48 12.65 18.91
N LYS A 165 6.64 12.83 19.54
CA LYS A 165 7.76 11.91 19.36
C LYS A 165 7.38 10.56 19.97
N PHE A 166 7.53 9.50 19.19
CA PHE A 166 7.36 8.13 19.67
C PHE A 166 8.18 7.94 20.95
N THR A 167 7.50 7.52 22.02
CA THR A 167 8.09 7.32 23.34
C THR A 167 7.96 5.85 23.70
N ASP A 168 9.07 5.23 24.12
CA ASP A 168 9.03 3.82 24.53
C ASP A 168 8.23 3.66 25.83
N ARG A 169 7.30 2.69 25.82
CA ARG A 169 6.37 2.40 26.90
C ARG A 169 6.34 0.89 27.17
N PRO A 170 6.03 0.45 28.41
CA PRO A 170 5.77 -0.96 28.66
C PRO A 170 4.50 -1.40 27.92
N VAL A 171 4.56 -2.58 27.29
CA VAL A 171 3.38 -3.22 26.70
C VAL A 171 2.57 -3.86 27.81
N ASN A 172 1.29 -3.47 27.92
CA ASN A 172 0.41 -3.98 28.98
C ASN A 172 -0.11 -5.38 28.61
N LEU A 173 0.54 -6.41 29.14
CA LEU A 173 0.20 -7.80 28.87
C LEU A 173 -0.75 -8.34 29.94
N GLN A 174 -1.88 -8.87 29.50
CA GLN A 174 -2.89 -9.46 30.39
C GLN A 174 -2.82 -10.99 30.47
N CYS A 175 -1.96 -11.62 29.65
CA CYS A 175 -1.91 -13.06 29.52
C CYS A 175 -0.47 -13.56 29.45
N TYR A 176 -0.19 -14.59 30.24
CA TYR A 176 1.10 -15.24 30.32
C TYR A 176 0.91 -16.75 30.19
N GLY A 177 2.00 -17.45 29.90
CA GLY A 177 1.98 -18.89 29.80
C GLY A 177 3.25 -19.53 30.33
N VAL A 178 3.12 -20.67 30.99
CA VAL A 178 4.27 -21.48 31.44
C VAL A 178 4.48 -22.63 30.46
N ALA A 179 5.70 -22.76 29.94
CA ALA A 179 6.08 -23.85 29.06
C ALA A 179 6.05 -25.20 29.79
N LEU A 180 5.23 -26.13 29.30
CA LEU A 180 5.05 -27.47 29.88
C LEU A 180 6.16 -28.44 29.48
N LYS A 181 6.91 -28.13 28.43
CA LYS A 181 8.07 -28.91 27.97
C LYS A 181 9.09 -28.00 27.28
N SER A 182 10.32 -28.49 27.18
CA SER A 182 11.38 -27.83 26.42
C SER A 182 11.22 -28.07 24.91
N VAL A 183 11.40 -27.03 24.11
CA VAL A 183 11.45 -27.08 22.65
C VAL A 183 12.66 -26.30 22.17
N PHE A 184 13.59 -27.02 21.55
CA PHE A 184 14.82 -26.49 20.96
C PHE A 184 14.96 -27.06 19.55
N ARG A 185 15.37 -26.25 18.57
CA ARG A 185 15.40 -26.64 17.15
C ARG A 185 16.81 -26.45 16.58
N GLN A 186 17.29 -27.46 15.87
CA GLN A 186 18.51 -27.36 15.06
C GLN A 186 18.18 -27.79 13.62
N PRO A 187 18.31 -26.89 12.62
CA PRO A 187 18.63 -25.46 12.75
C PRO A 187 17.50 -24.66 13.43
N ARG A 188 17.84 -23.47 13.94
CA ARG A 188 16.84 -22.51 14.44
C ARG A 188 15.85 -22.16 13.34
N VAL A 189 14.57 -22.06 13.70
CA VAL A 189 13.49 -21.72 12.76
C VAL A 189 12.95 -20.35 13.13
N ASP A 190 13.03 -19.41 12.18
CA ASP A 190 12.52 -18.05 12.36
C ASP A 190 11.04 -18.06 12.75
N TYR A 191 10.67 -17.14 13.64
CA TYR A 191 9.31 -16.93 14.15
C TYR A 191 8.69 -18.12 14.91
N LEU A 192 9.44 -19.18 15.22
CA LEU A 192 9.04 -20.20 16.19
C LEU A 192 9.86 -20.05 17.46
N LEU A 193 9.21 -19.83 18.60
CA LEU A 193 9.93 -19.66 19.85
C LEU A 193 10.58 -20.97 20.32
N GLU A 194 11.78 -20.82 20.87
CA GLU A 194 12.51 -21.85 21.62
C GLU A 194 12.44 -21.53 23.10
N TYR A 195 12.14 -22.54 23.91
CA TYR A 195 11.86 -22.39 25.34
C TYR A 195 12.21 -23.67 26.08
N PHE A 196 12.52 -23.54 27.36
CA PHE A 196 12.70 -24.64 28.28
C PHE A 196 11.43 -24.87 29.09
N LYS A 197 11.24 -26.10 29.58
CA LYS A 197 10.16 -26.41 30.54
C LYS A 197 10.27 -25.47 31.74
N GLY A 198 9.17 -24.82 32.10
CA GLY A 198 9.11 -23.85 33.18
C GLY A 198 9.33 -22.40 32.74
N ASP A 199 9.79 -22.14 31.50
CA ASP A 199 9.91 -20.77 31.00
C ASP A 199 8.54 -20.09 31.01
N THR A 200 8.50 -18.86 31.53
CA THR A 200 7.33 -17.99 31.39
C THR A 200 7.42 -17.27 30.05
N VAL A 201 6.33 -17.31 29.28
CA VAL A 201 6.17 -16.66 27.98
C VAL A 201 5.10 -15.57 28.12
N ALA A 202 5.44 -14.34 27.73
CA ALA A 202 4.46 -13.27 27.60
C ALA A 202 3.59 -13.53 26.38
N LEU A 203 2.27 -13.53 26.49
CA LEU A 203 1.37 -13.75 25.35
C LEU A 203 0.82 -12.41 24.86
N LEU A 204 1.10 -12.08 23.59
CA LEU A 204 0.71 -10.81 22.99
C LEU A 204 -0.78 -10.76 22.64
N SER A 205 -1.42 -11.92 22.48
CA SER A 205 -2.86 -12.05 22.32
C SER A 205 -3.34 -13.39 22.87
N ARG A 206 -4.62 -13.44 23.29
CA ARG A 206 -5.32 -14.69 23.60
C ARG A 206 -5.77 -15.41 22.32
N GLU A 207 -5.92 -14.66 21.23
CA GLU A 207 -6.24 -15.22 19.93
C GLU A 207 -5.09 -16.08 19.42
N THR A 208 -5.44 -17.18 18.79
CA THR A 208 -4.48 -18.14 18.26
C THR A 208 -4.40 -18.03 16.75
N VAL A 209 -3.19 -18.19 16.23
CA VAL A 209 -2.99 -18.40 14.80
C VAL A 209 -2.89 -19.88 14.49
N LYS A 210 -3.26 -20.25 13.26
CA LYS A 210 -3.24 -21.63 12.77
C LYS A 210 -2.09 -21.82 11.79
N SER A 211 -1.37 -22.93 11.92
CA SER A 211 -0.36 -23.36 10.94
C SER A 211 -0.29 -24.88 10.90
N VAL A 212 0.02 -25.44 9.73
CA VAL A 212 0.15 -26.89 9.54
C VAL A 212 1.48 -27.36 10.12
N GLY A 213 1.40 -28.34 11.02
CA GLY A 213 2.56 -29.10 11.49
C GLY A 213 2.99 -30.16 10.47
N ASN A 214 3.40 -31.34 10.94
CA ASN A 214 3.77 -32.43 10.02
C ASN A 214 2.60 -32.96 9.20
N SER A 215 1.39 -33.03 9.78
CA SER A 215 0.21 -33.62 9.10
C SER A 215 -1.13 -33.05 9.55
N LYS A 216 -1.15 -32.14 10.53
CA LYS A 216 -2.37 -31.56 11.10
C LYS A 216 -2.20 -30.06 11.30
N VAL A 217 -3.28 -29.32 11.12
CA VAL A 217 -3.37 -27.92 11.55
C VAL A 217 -3.20 -27.87 13.06
N LYS A 218 -2.35 -26.97 13.53
CA LYS A 218 -2.04 -26.72 14.93
C LYS A 218 -2.38 -25.28 15.26
N GLU A 219 -2.70 -25.06 16.53
CA GLU A 219 -2.94 -23.73 17.09
C GLU A 219 -1.72 -23.26 17.85
N TRP A 220 -1.42 -21.98 17.69
CA TRP A 220 -0.25 -21.33 18.23
C TRP A 220 -0.65 -19.99 18.84
N TYR A 221 -0.15 -19.70 20.04
CA TYR A 221 -0.16 -18.35 20.57
C TYR A 221 0.97 -17.55 19.97
N ILE A 222 0.77 -16.25 19.86
CA ILE A 222 1.84 -15.29 19.60
C ILE A 222 2.41 -14.88 20.95
N GLY A 223 3.65 -15.26 21.19
CA GLY A 223 4.35 -15.00 22.43
C GLY A 223 5.59 -14.14 22.25
N PHE A 224 6.06 -13.62 23.37
CA PHE A 224 7.35 -12.98 23.52
C PHE A 224 8.17 -13.72 24.59
N LEU A 225 9.41 -14.02 24.25
CA LEU A 225 10.37 -14.63 25.16
C LEU A 225 11.79 -14.22 24.77
N ARG A 226 12.58 -13.76 25.74
CA ARG A 226 14.03 -13.46 25.57
C ARG A 226 14.32 -12.54 24.37
N GLY A 227 13.57 -11.44 24.27
CA GLY A 227 13.77 -10.44 23.22
C GLY A 227 13.17 -10.79 21.86
N ARG A 228 12.45 -11.91 21.74
CA ARG A 228 11.89 -12.37 20.46
C ARG A 228 10.38 -12.54 20.52
N THR A 229 9.70 -12.07 19.49
CA THR A 229 8.30 -12.39 19.22
C THR A 229 8.20 -13.58 18.27
N GLY A 230 7.32 -14.54 18.56
CA GLY A 230 7.13 -15.71 17.72
C GLY A 230 6.00 -16.61 18.17
N LEU A 231 5.83 -17.72 17.46
CA LEU A 231 4.78 -18.70 17.73
C LEU A 231 5.19 -19.70 18.80
N VAL A 232 4.27 -19.93 19.74
CA VAL A 232 4.36 -20.99 20.74
C VAL A 232 3.13 -21.89 20.65
N HIS A 233 3.35 -23.20 20.57
CA HIS A 233 2.28 -24.17 20.38
C HIS A 233 1.37 -24.22 21.60
N CYS A 234 0.05 -24.08 21.42
CA CYS A 234 -0.88 -23.95 22.55
C CYS A 234 -0.81 -25.14 23.53
N ARG A 235 -0.68 -26.37 23.03
CA ARG A 235 -0.56 -27.57 23.90
C ARG A 235 0.72 -27.63 24.74
N ASN A 236 1.71 -26.80 24.44
CA ASN A 236 2.97 -26.78 25.17
C ASN A 236 2.98 -25.69 26.25
N VAL A 237 1.88 -24.97 26.43
CA VAL A 237 1.78 -23.81 27.32
C VAL A 237 0.57 -23.95 28.21
N LYS A 238 0.75 -23.75 29.52
CA LYS A 238 -0.35 -23.55 30.46
C LYS A 238 -0.53 -22.07 30.68
N LEU A 239 -1.73 -21.55 30.40
CA LEU A 239 -2.06 -20.15 30.64
C LEU A 239 -2.04 -19.84 32.14
N ILE A 240 -1.47 -18.70 32.49
CA ILE A 240 -1.40 -18.16 33.84
C ILE A 240 -1.72 -16.66 33.82
N THR A 241 -2.13 -16.13 34.96
CA THR A 241 -2.39 -14.70 35.16
C THR A 241 -1.13 -13.96 35.59
N ALA A 242 -1.13 -12.62 35.51
CA ALA A 242 0.04 -11.80 35.84
C ALA A 242 0.52 -11.98 37.28
N ASP A 243 -0.40 -12.17 38.23
CA ASP A 243 -0.12 -12.44 39.64
C ASP A 243 0.58 -13.79 39.90
N GLN A 244 0.50 -14.72 38.95
CA GLN A 244 1.13 -16.04 39.03
C GLN A 244 2.54 -16.07 38.44
N VAL A 245 3.02 -14.95 37.90
CA VAL A 245 4.35 -14.87 37.27
C VAL A 245 5.42 -14.69 38.34
N ILE A 246 6.30 -15.68 38.47
CA ILE A 246 7.34 -15.73 39.50
C ILE A 246 8.53 -14.80 39.16
N ASP A 247 8.86 -14.63 37.87
CA ASP A 247 9.96 -13.77 37.41
C ASP A 247 9.61 -13.07 36.08
N PHE A 248 9.67 -11.74 36.08
CA PHE A 248 9.38 -10.91 34.92
C PHE A 248 10.60 -10.53 34.06
N THR A 249 11.82 -10.81 34.51
CA THR A 249 13.05 -10.31 33.86
C THR A 249 13.16 -10.74 32.39
N GLY A 250 12.68 -11.94 32.04
CA GLY A 250 12.69 -12.46 30.67
C GLY A 250 11.45 -12.16 29.80
N VAL A 251 10.42 -11.50 30.35
CA VAL A 251 9.09 -11.31 29.73
C VAL A 251 8.60 -9.86 29.71
N ARG A 252 9.39 -8.89 30.19
CA ARG A 252 9.09 -7.47 30.00
C ARG A 252 9.21 -7.11 28.52
N VAL A 253 8.13 -6.62 27.95
CA VAL A 253 8.05 -6.16 26.55
C VAL A 253 7.85 -4.66 26.56
N SER A 254 8.73 -3.92 25.89
CA SER A 254 8.49 -2.51 25.59
C SER A 254 7.99 -2.34 24.15
N THR A 255 7.37 -1.19 23.87
CA THR A 255 6.86 -0.87 22.54
C THR A 255 7.97 -0.82 21.49
N GLU A 256 9.17 -0.37 21.84
CA GLU A 256 10.34 -0.35 20.95
C GLU A 256 10.78 -1.79 20.61
N VAL A 257 10.90 -2.66 21.61
CA VAL A 257 11.27 -4.06 21.40
C VAL A 257 10.21 -4.81 20.58
N LEU A 258 8.93 -4.51 20.82
CA LEU A 258 7.82 -5.08 20.04
C LEU A 258 7.85 -4.58 18.59
N LEU A 259 8.06 -3.28 18.37
CA LEU A 259 8.18 -2.66 17.06
C LEU A 259 9.32 -3.27 16.23
N ASP A 260 10.49 -3.44 16.86
CA ASP A 260 11.65 -4.07 16.23
C ASP A 260 11.31 -5.48 15.73
N ASN A 261 10.71 -6.31 16.60
CA ASN A 261 10.32 -7.67 16.24
C ASN A 261 9.24 -7.71 15.15
N MET A 262 8.24 -6.82 15.24
CA MET A 262 7.13 -6.71 14.29
C MET A 262 7.59 -6.31 12.90
N THR A 263 8.67 -5.54 12.78
CA THR A 263 9.11 -5.00 11.49
C THR A 263 10.15 -5.87 10.79
N LEU A 264 10.78 -6.82 11.48
CA LEU A 264 11.76 -7.76 10.90
C LEU A 264 11.35 -8.43 9.58
N PRO A 265 10.09 -8.89 9.39
CA PRO A 265 9.71 -9.58 8.16
C PRO A 265 9.91 -8.73 6.91
N PHE A 266 9.69 -7.42 7.03
CA PHE A 266 9.74 -6.46 5.94
C PHE A 266 11.17 -6.16 5.45
N LYS A 267 12.21 -6.72 6.09
CA LYS A 267 13.58 -6.69 5.55
C LYS A 267 13.76 -7.57 4.32
N LYS A 268 12.89 -8.58 4.14
CA LYS A 268 13.02 -9.62 3.11
C LYS A 268 11.82 -9.72 2.16
N LEU A 269 10.70 -9.06 2.47
CA LEU A 269 9.52 -9.09 1.61
C LEU A 269 9.73 -8.24 0.34
N THR A 270 9.13 -8.68 -0.75
CA THR A 270 9.13 -8.00 -2.05
C THR A 270 8.03 -6.94 -2.10
N TYR A 271 8.36 -5.76 -2.62
CA TYR A 271 7.43 -4.64 -2.73
C TYR A 271 7.59 -3.93 -4.08
N MET A 272 6.55 -3.20 -4.49
CA MET A 272 6.60 -2.25 -5.61
C MET A 272 6.70 -0.83 -5.06
N TYR A 273 7.81 -0.15 -5.34
CA TYR A 273 8.04 1.21 -4.82
C TYR A 273 6.95 2.19 -5.26
N SER A 274 6.53 2.15 -6.53
CA SER A 274 5.47 3.02 -7.06
C SER A 274 4.15 2.85 -6.33
N ALA A 275 3.74 1.60 -6.06
CA ALA A 275 2.50 1.31 -5.33
C ALA A 275 2.55 1.81 -3.88
N ILE A 276 3.72 1.68 -3.23
CA ILE A 276 3.93 2.23 -1.88
C ILE A 276 3.90 3.75 -1.91
N GLN A 277 4.61 4.38 -2.86
CA GLN A 277 4.67 5.82 -2.99
C GLN A 277 3.26 6.40 -3.12
N THR A 278 2.47 5.93 -4.09
CA THR A 278 1.08 6.36 -4.27
C THR A 278 0.27 6.19 -2.98
N LEU A 279 0.33 5.02 -2.35
CA LEU A 279 -0.47 4.75 -1.16
C LEU A 279 -0.08 5.66 0.02
N VAL A 280 1.21 5.87 0.24
CA VAL A 280 1.70 6.71 1.34
C VAL A 280 1.39 8.18 1.08
N THR A 281 1.59 8.68 -0.14
CA THR A 281 1.28 10.09 -0.49
C THR A 281 -0.21 10.40 -0.42
N GLU A 282 -1.08 9.41 -0.64
CA GLU A 282 -2.54 9.57 -0.52
C GLU A 282 -3.03 9.65 0.93
N HIS A 283 -2.31 9.04 1.89
CA HIS A 283 -2.79 8.88 3.27
C HIS A 283 -2.00 9.69 4.31
N ILE A 284 -0.75 10.06 4.02
CA ILE A 284 0.07 10.87 4.92
C ILE A 284 -0.10 12.34 4.59
N THR A 285 -0.57 13.11 5.56
CA THR A 285 -0.89 14.52 5.43
C THR A 285 0.23 15.46 5.88
N SER A 286 1.24 14.96 6.60
CA SER A 286 2.37 15.74 7.10
C SER A 286 3.70 15.13 6.66
N TRP A 287 4.38 15.78 5.70
CA TRP A 287 5.72 15.35 5.29
C TRP A 287 6.71 15.45 6.45
N ARG A 288 6.56 16.45 7.33
CA ARG A 288 7.46 16.68 8.47
C ARG A 288 7.29 15.60 9.52
N GLY A 289 6.06 15.20 9.83
CA GLY A 289 5.80 14.05 10.72
C GLY A 289 6.44 12.77 10.20
N LEU A 290 6.37 12.53 8.89
CA LEU A 290 7.02 11.37 8.25
C LEU A 290 8.54 11.45 8.29
N ALA A 291 9.11 12.63 8.00
CA ALA A 291 10.53 12.87 8.07
C ALA A 291 11.06 12.63 9.50
N ASP A 292 10.40 13.21 10.51
CA ASP A 292 10.75 13.04 11.92
C ASP A 292 10.73 11.57 12.34
N ALA A 293 9.66 10.84 11.99
CA ALA A 293 9.51 9.43 12.35
C ALA A 293 10.56 8.52 11.68
N LEU A 294 11.06 8.91 10.50
CA LEU A 294 12.13 8.22 9.78
C LEU A 294 13.54 8.66 10.22
N GLY A 295 13.65 9.62 11.14
CA GLY A 295 14.92 10.12 11.67
C GLY A 295 15.57 11.22 10.84
N TYR A 296 14.77 11.96 10.06
CA TYR A 296 15.20 13.10 9.24
C TYR A 296 14.85 14.46 9.88
N SER A 297 14.60 14.52 11.19
CA SER A 297 14.17 15.75 11.89
C SER A 297 15.13 16.92 11.77
N GLU A 298 16.44 16.63 11.68
CA GLU A 298 17.50 17.64 11.59
C GLU A 298 17.79 18.11 10.15
N LEU A 299 17.11 17.54 9.15
CA LEU A 299 17.35 17.89 7.75
C LEU A 299 16.41 19.01 7.29
N PRO A 300 16.93 20.13 6.77
CA PRO A 300 16.09 21.18 6.21
C PRO A 300 15.38 20.67 4.94
N LEU A 301 14.19 21.22 4.66
CA LEU A 301 13.33 20.81 3.55
C LEU A 301 14.11 20.79 2.22
N ASP A 302 14.92 21.82 1.96
CA ASP A 302 15.74 21.95 0.74
C ASP A 302 16.72 20.79 0.50
N THR A 303 17.13 20.08 1.57
CA THR A 303 18.01 18.91 1.45
C THR A 303 17.23 17.64 1.08
N ILE A 304 15.93 17.60 1.40
CA ILE A 304 15.03 16.48 1.10
C ILE A 304 14.37 16.68 -0.26
N THR A 305 13.87 17.88 -0.57
CA THR A 305 13.24 18.23 -1.84
C THR A 305 14.29 18.66 -2.86
N ARG A 306 14.74 17.73 -3.71
CA ARG A 306 15.65 18.03 -4.84
C ARG A 306 14.98 18.84 -5.97
N THR A 307 13.65 18.97 -5.93
CA THR A 307 12.83 19.62 -6.94
C THR A 307 11.79 20.49 -6.24
N HIS A 308 11.23 21.49 -6.93
CA HIS A 308 10.19 22.37 -6.39
C HIS A 308 8.93 21.54 -6.06
N ALA A 309 8.78 21.11 -4.81
CA ALA A 309 7.62 20.38 -4.33
C ALA A 309 6.54 21.39 -3.89
N GLU A 310 5.44 21.43 -4.62
CA GLU A 310 4.36 22.41 -4.38
C GLU A 310 3.34 21.88 -3.37
N THR A 311 3.00 20.60 -3.43
CA THR A 311 1.99 19.99 -2.55
C THR A 311 2.60 19.22 -1.38
N GLU A 312 1.82 19.00 -0.32
CA GLU A 312 2.22 18.11 0.79
C GLU A 312 2.51 16.69 0.31
N ALA A 313 1.74 16.19 -0.67
CA ALA A 313 1.97 14.88 -1.28
C ALA A 313 3.32 14.81 -2.00
N ASP A 314 3.73 15.88 -2.70
CA ASP A 314 5.04 15.96 -3.35
C ASP A 314 6.17 15.94 -2.33
N LYS A 315 6.01 16.66 -1.21
CA LYS A 315 7.00 16.65 -0.13
C LYS A 315 7.10 15.28 0.54
N VAL A 316 5.98 14.58 0.76
CA VAL A 316 5.97 13.19 1.23
C VAL A 316 6.68 12.27 0.23
N ALA A 317 6.45 12.44 -1.07
CA ALA A 317 7.15 11.70 -2.11
C ALA A 317 8.68 11.93 -2.05
N CYS A 318 9.13 13.17 -1.86
CA CYS A 318 10.56 13.48 -1.69
C CYS A 318 11.17 12.79 -0.47
N VAL A 319 10.45 12.73 0.66
CA VAL A 319 10.90 11.98 1.86
C VAL A 319 11.07 10.48 1.55
N LEU A 320 10.13 9.89 0.80
CA LEU A 320 10.21 8.47 0.40
C LEU A 320 11.36 8.20 -0.58
N GLU A 321 11.59 9.11 -1.52
CA GLU A 321 12.72 9.02 -2.44
C GLU A 321 14.05 9.08 -1.69
N LYS A 322 14.16 10.03 -0.74
CA LYS A 322 15.33 10.15 0.12
C LYS A 322 15.57 8.89 0.94
N LEU A 323 14.51 8.32 1.55
CA LEU A 323 14.59 7.05 2.27
C LEU A 323 15.08 5.91 1.39
N LYS A 324 14.57 5.82 0.15
CA LYS A 324 14.97 4.81 -0.83
C LYS A 324 16.45 4.93 -1.19
N GLU A 325 16.92 6.15 -1.45
CA GLU A 325 18.33 6.42 -1.74
C GLU A 325 19.25 5.99 -0.61
N ASP A 326 18.92 6.39 0.63
CA ASP A 326 19.73 6.07 1.80
C ASP A 326 19.73 4.56 2.12
N CYS A 327 18.64 3.86 1.81
CA CYS A 327 18.57 2.40 1.93
C CYS A 327 19.31 1.65 0.82
N HIS A 328 19.50 2.26 -0.36
CA HIS A 328 20.20 1.67 -1.50
C HIS A 328 21.68 2.08 -1.61
N ALA A 329 22.15 3.00 -0.76
CA ALA A 329 23.57 3.31 -0.67
C ALA A 329 24.39 2.06 -0.27
N ASP A 330 25.52 1.82 -0.93
CA ASP A 330 26.34 0.58 -0.81
C ASP A 330 26.75 0.19 0.62
N LYS A 331 26.77 1.16 1.55
CA LYS A 331 27.16 0.94 2.95
C LYS A 331 25.98 0.71 3.90
N SER A 332 24.76 0.83 3.40
CA SER A 332 23.56 0.80 4.23
C SER A 332 23.13 -0.63 4.56
N LYS A 333 22.97 -0.91 5.86
CA LYS A 333 22.31 -2.15 6.33
C LYS A 333 20.79 -2.00 6.36
N LYS A 334 20.26 -0.79 6.14
CA LYS A 334 18.84 -0.48 6.19
C LYS A 334 18.10 -1.10 5.00
N LYS A 335 16.82 -1.37 5.18
CA LYS A 335 15.94 -1.88 4.12
C LYS A 335 14.72 -0.99 4.03
N PHE A 336 14.46 -0.45 2.84
CA PHE A 336 13.43 0.58 2.62
C PHE A 336 12.08 0.22 3.26
N LEU A 337 11.54 -0.96 2.97
CA LEU A 337 10.25 -1.37 3.50
C LEU A 337 10.27 -1.51 5.03
N HIS A 338 11.35 -2.05 5.60
CA HIS A 338 11.51 -2.13 7.06
C HIS A 338 11.50 -0.73 7.70
N GLU A 339 12.33 0.19 7.21
CA GLU A 339 12.41 1.55 7.77
C GLU A 339 11.08 2.30 7.63
N LEU A 340 10.41 2.14 6.48
CA LEU A 340 9.09 2.74 6.26
C LEU A 340 8.06 2.22 7.26
N MET A 341 8.00 0.90 7.46
CA MET A 341 7.06 0.29 8.42
C MET A 341 7.32 0.76 9.85
N VAL A 342 8.60 0.92 10.23
CA VAL A 342 8.99 1.52 11.52
C VAL A 342 8.48 2.95 11.63
N GLY A 343 8.73 3.80 10.62
CA GLY A 343 8.30 5.20 10.61
C GLY A 343 6.78 5.34 10.72
N LEU A 344 6.04 4.61 9.89
CA LEU A 344 4.57 4.66 9.89
C LEU A 344 3.94 4.18 11.21
N LEU A 345 4.52 3.13 11.83
CA LEU A 345 4.07 2.67 13.15
C LEU A 345 4.38 3.70 14.25
N LYS A 346 5.50 4.42 14.15
CA LYS A 346 5.84 5.55 15.04
C LYS A 346 4.96 6.78 14.85
N MET A 347 4.16 6.83 13.78
CA MET A 347 3.18 7.89 13.50
C MET A 347 1.73 7.46 13.77
N ASP A 348 1.49 6.36 14.48
CA ASP A 348 0.16 5.78 14.67
C ASP A 348 -0.61 5.50 13.36
N SER A 349 0.09 5.30 12.24
CA SER A 349 -0.51 5.07 10.92
C SER A 349 -0.88 3.59 10.72
N VAL A 350 -1.49 2.96 11.72
CA VAL A 350 -1.71 1.51 11.79
C VAL A 350 -2.60 0.98 10.64
N ASN A 351 -3.60 1.76 10.21
CA ASN A 351 -4.46 1.38 9.08
C ASN A 351 -3.70 1.34 7.75
N LEU A 352 -2.84 2.34 7.51
CA LEU A 352 -1.96 2.37 6.34
C LEU A 352 -0.95 1.21 6.39
N VAL A 353 -0.39 0.93 7.56
CA VAL A 353 0.50 -0.21 7.80
C VAL A 353 -0.22 -1.52 7.47
N ALA A 354 -1.44 -1.74 7.95
CA ALA A 354 -2.21 -2.94 7.65
C ALA A 354 -2.41 -3.15 6.13
N ARG A 355 -2.74 -2.08 5.41
CA ARG A 355 -2.90 -2.10 3.95
C ARG A 355 -1.58 -2.38 3.22
N LEU A 356 -0.47 -1.81 3.70
CA LEU A 356 0.87 -2.11 3.19
C LEU A 356 1.28 -3.57 3.42
N ILE A 357 0.95 -4.14 4.60
CA ILE A 357 1.18 -5.58 4.88
C ILE A 357 0.43 -6.42 3.85
N GLN A 358 -0.86 -6.16 3.66
CA GLN A 358 -1.69 -6.89 2.68
C GLN A 358 -1.08 -6.85 1.28
N ASN A 359 -0.79 -5.65 0.75
CA ASN A 359 -0.24 -5.48 -0.60
C ASN A 359 1.12 -6.18 -0.75
N THR A 360 1.98 -6.04 0.26
CA THR A 360 3.32 -6.64 0.26
C THR A 360 3.24 -8.17 0.34
N VAL A 361 2.36 -8.72 1.18
CA VAL A 361 2.19 -10.17 1.32
C VAL A 361 1.70 -10.78 0.01
N ILE A 362 0.72 -10.14 -0.66
CA ILE A 362 0.20 -10.59 -1.96
C ILE A 362 1.34 -10.64 -2.99
N LEU A 363 2.07 -9.54 -3.15
CA LEU A 363 3.17 -9.47 -4.13
C LEU A 363 4.30 -10.43 -3.80
N SER A 364 4.74 -10.47 -2.54
CA SER A 364 5.83 -11.35 -2.13
C SER A 364 5.48 -12.82 -2.35
N THR A 365 4.22 -13.19 -2.09
CA THR A 365 3.74 -14.56 -2.34
C THR A 365 3.72 -14.86 -3.84
N ALA A 366 3.27 -13.92 -4.66
CA ALA A 366 3.26 -14.07 -6.12
C ALA A 366 4.68 -14.30 -6.67
N VAL A 367 5.65 -13.54 -6.18
CA VAL A 367 7.07 -13.66 -6.56
C VAL A 367 7.68 -14.95 -6.06
N GLU A 368 7.44 -15.33 -4.81
CA GLU A 368 7.96 -16.57 -4.21
C GLU A 368 7.41 -17.82 -4.89
N LEU A 369 6.14 -17.81 -5.28
CA LEU A 369 5.52 -18.95 -5.94
C LEU A 369 5.98 -19.11 -7.39
N GLY A 370 6.13 -18.01 -8.13
CA GLY A 370 6.34 -18.05 -9.57
C GLY A 370 5.34 -19.02 -10.21
N ALA A 371 5.81 -19.93 -11.07
CA ALA A 371 4.97 -20.91 -11.77
C ALA A 371 4.08 -21.81 -10.87
N ARG A 372 4.41 -21.92 -9.58
CA ARG A 372 3.69 -22.75 -8.60
C ARG A 372 2.38 -22.13 -8.13
N TRP A 373 2.07 -20.90 -8.54
CA TRP A 373 0.79 -20.26 -8.26
C TRP A 373 -0.40 -21.08 -8.81
N ARG A 374 -0.19 -21.87 -9.89
CA ARG A 374 -1.20 -22.79 -10.44
C ARG A 374 -1.65 -23.83 -9.42
N GLU A 375 -0.69 -24.44 -8.72
CA GLU A 375 -0.99 -25.41 -7.65
C GLU A 375 -1.78 -24.74 -6.51
N LEU A 376 -1.44 -23.49 -6.19
CA LEU A 376 -2.17 -22.72 -5.19
C LEU A 376 -3.62 -22.49 -5.64
N ALA A 377 -3.82 -22.02 -6.87
CA ALA A 377 -5.14 -21.72 -7.44
C ALA A 377 -6.05 -22.95 -7.55
N GLU A 378 -5.48 -24.11 -7.88
CA GLU A 378 -6.19 -25.40 -7.85
C GLU A 378 -6.63 -25.78 -6.43
N LYS A 379 -5.81 -25.49 -5.41
CA LYS A 379 -6.11 -25.82 -4.01
C LYS A 379 -7.10 -24.86 -3.34
N THR A 380 -7.03 -23.56 -3.65
CA THR A 380 -7.90 -22.55 -3.03
C THR A 380 -9.28 -22.53 -3.66
N ASP A 381 -9.34 -22.32 -4.98
CA ASP A 381 -10.57 -22.00 -5.70
C ASP A 381 -10.94 -23.08 -6.72
N LYS A 382 -10.19 -24.20 -6.75
CA LYS A 382 -10.40 -25.30 -7.71
C LYS A 382 -10.46 -24.80 -9.15
N LEU A 383 -9.63 -23.81 -9.48
CA LEU A 383 -9.61 -23.23 -10.81
C LEU A 383 -9.30 -24.30 -11.85
N SER A 384 -10.13 -24.34 -12.90
CA SER A 384 -9.87 -25.16 -14.08
C SER A 384 -8.66 -24.66 -14.86
N SER A 385 -8.05 -25.53 -15.67
CA SER A 385 -6.94 -25.13 -16.55
C SER A 385 -7.30 -23.99 -17.49
N ALA A 386 -8.57 -23.86 -17.89
CA ALA A 386 -9.05 -22.75 -18.70
C ALA A 386 -9.04 -21.41 -17.93
N GLN A 387 -9.45 -21.41 -16.65
CA GLN A 387 -9.40 -20.22 -15.81
C GLN A 387 -7.95 -19.80 -15.52
N ILE A 388 -7.07 -20.77 -15.26
CA ILE A 388 -5.63 -20.52 -15.10
C ILE A 388 -5.04 -19.87 -16.37
N ALA A 389 -5.37 -20.41 -17.55
CA ALA A 389 -4.94 -19.84 -18.81
C ALA A 389 -5.49 -18.41 -19.04
N GLY A 390 -6.67 -18.09 -18.49
CA GLY A 390 -7.25 -16.74 -18.50
C GLY A 390 -6.39 -15.72 -17.76
N TYR A 391 -5.86 -16.07 -16.58
CA TYR A 391 -4.92 -15.20 -15.84
C TYR A 391 -3.58 -15.07 -16.57
N GLU A 392 -3.13 -16.08 -17.31
CA GLU A 392 -1.86 -16.03 -18.04
C GLU A 392 -1.94 -15.26 -19.35
N ALA A 393 -3.11 -15.25 -20.00
CA ALA A 393 -3.29 -14.68 -21.34
C ALA A 393 -2.76 -13.24 -21.50
N PRO A 394 -3.01 -12.30 -20.57
CA PRO A 394 -2.51 -10.92 -20.66
C PRO A 394 -0.99 -10.79 -20.57
N HIS A 395 -0.31 -11.80 -20.02
CA HIS A 395 1.12 -11.78 -19.74
C HIS A 395 1.94 -12.60 -20.73
N ARG A 396 1.30 -13.19 -21.75
CA ARG A 396 1.97 -14.01 -22.76
C ARG A 396 2.88 -13.14 -23.63
N GLY A 397 4.12 -13.58 -23.77
CA GLY A 397 5.07 -12.95 -24.67
C GLY A 397 4.79 -13.28 -26.14
N LYS A 398 5.70 -12.87 -27.02
CA LYS A 398 5.62 -13.16 -28.47
C LYS A 398 5.54 -14.66 -28.78
N SER A 399 6.05 -15.51 -27.90
CA SER A 399 5.99 -16.97 -28.00
C SER A 399 4.62 -17.57 -27.63
N LYS A 400 3.61 -16.75 -27.26
CA LYS A 400 2.31 -17.17 -26.71
C LYS A 400 2.40 -17.93 -25.36
N GLU A 401 3.57 -17.96 -24.76
CA GLU A 401 3.79 -18.46 -23.41
C GLU A 401 4.22 -17.32 -22.51
N VAL A 402 4.00 -17.49 -21.21
CA VAL A 402 4.49 -16.55 -20.22
C VAL A 402 5.85 -17.07 -19.73
N GLY A 403 6.90 -16.26 -19.88
CA GLY A 403 8.25 -16.64 -19.45
C GLY A 403 8.32 -16.94 -17.95
N ALA A 404 9.19 -17.87 -17.55
CA ALA A 404 9.32 -18.30 -16.15
C ALA A 404 9.57 -17.13 -15.17
N GLN A 405 10.36 -16.13 -15.59
CA GLN A 405 10.65 -14.93 -14.81
C GLN A 405 9.48 -13.93 -14.70
N ALA A 406 8.45 -14.07 -15.53
CA ALA A 406 7.25 -13.24 -15.52
C ALA A 406 6.05 -13.94 -14.83
N MET A 407 6.21 -15.18 -14.35
CA MET A 407 5.16 -15.96 -13.69
C MET A 407 4.56 -15.31 -12.45
N TRP A 408 5.28 -14.40 -11.81
CA TRP A 408 4.74 -13.67 -10.67
C TRP A 408 3.60 -12.73 -11.06
N LYS A 409 3.47 -12.31 -12.33
CA LYS A 409 2.40 -11.40 -12.78
C LYS A 409 1.01 -12.07 -12.77
N PRO A 410 0.78 -13.22 -13.46
CA PRO A 410 -0.49 -13.92 -13.34
C PRO A 410 -0.75 -14.41 -11.92
N ALA A 411 0.31 -14.78 -11.17
CA ALA A 411 0.18 -15.12 -9.75
C ALA A 411 -0.33 -13.94 -8.92
N TYR A 412 0.17 -12.73 -9.19
CA TYR A 412 -0.26 -11.51 -8.51
C TYR A 412 -1.71 -11.18 -8.84
N ASP A 413 -2.12 -11.23 -10.12
CA ASP A 413 -3.50 -10.96 -10.52
C ASP A 413 -4.49 -11.94 -9.86
N PHE A 414 -4.12 -13.22 -9.83
CA PHE A 414 -4.89 -14.24 -9.12
C PHE A 414 -4.99 -13.94 -7.62
N LEU A 415 -3.86 -13.73 -6.93
CA LEU A 415 -3.82 -13.48 -5.49
C LEU A 415 -4.51 -12.17 -5.10
N TYR A 416 -4.39 -11.14 -5.93
CA TYR A 416 -5.08 -9.87 -5.76
C TYR A 416 -6.59 -10.08 -5.84
N SER A 417 -7.09 -10.71 -6.91
CA SER A 417 -8.51 -11.05 -7.06
C SER A 417 -9.03 -11.93 -5.92
N TRP A 418 -8.24 -12.94 -5.51
CA TRP A 418 -8.53 -13.81 -4.38
C TRP A 418 -8.65 -13.03 -3.06
N SER A 419 -7.79 -12.03 -2.86
CA SER A 419 -7.75 -11.21 -1.64
C SER A 419 -8.93 -10.26 -1.49
N LEU A 420 -9.56 -9.84 -2.60
CA LEU A 420 -10.73 -8.94 -2.56
C LEU A 420 -11.91 -9.54 -1.79
N ARG A 421 -11.97 -10.87 -1.68
CA ARG A 421 -13.04 -11.58 -0.95
C ARG A 421 -13.01 -11.35 0.57
N TYR A 422 -11.89 -10.89 1.11
CA TYR A 422 -11.73 -10.64 2.54
C TYR A 422 -12.08 -9.21 2.94
N GLY A 423 -12.30 -8.30 1.98
CA GLY A 423 -12.54 -6.89 2.25
C GLY A 423 -11.44 -6.30 3.14
N ASP A 424 -11.83 -5.73 4.27
CA ASP A 424 -10.93 -5.13 5.26
C ASP A 424 -10.27 -6.15 6.21
N SER A 425 -10.63 -7.44 6.14
CA SER A 425 -10.07 -8.49 7.01
C SER A 425 -8.71 -8.98 6.52
N TYR A 426 -7.69 -8.14 6.62
CA TYR A 426 -6.31 -8.49 6.26
C TYR A 426 -5.74 -9.63 7.11
N ARG A 427 -6.17 -9.78 8.38
CA ARG A 427 -5.72 -10.88 9.26
C ARG A 427 -6.17 -12.23 8.75
N ASP A 428 -7.44 -12.37 8.42
CA ASP A 428 -8.01 -13.61 7.90
C ASP A 428 -7.40 -13.94 6.54
N MET A 429 -7.21 -12.93 5.68
CA MET A 429 -6.55 -13.12 4.39
C MET A 429 -5.13 -13.69 4.54
N ILE A 430 -4.30 -13.12 5.43
CA ILE A 430 -2.94 -13.61 5.65
C ILE A 430 -2.97 -15.00 6.32
N GLN A 431 -3.89 -15.24 7.25
CA GLN A 431 -4.05 -16.52 7.94
C GLN A 431 -4.44 -17.65 6.97
N ASP A 432 -5.41 -17.42 6.08
CA ASP A 432 -5.85 -18.40 5.11
C ASP A 432 -4.79 -18.62 4.02
N LEU A 433 -4.13 -17.55 3.56
CA LEU A 433 -3.02 -17.67 2.63
C LEU A 433 -1.90 -18.53 3.21
N HIS A 434 -1.53 -18.29 4.47
CA HIS A 434 -0.55 -19.08 5.21
C HIS A 434 -0.93 -20.56 5.25
N LEU A 435 -2.18 -20.87 5.61
CA LEU A 435 -2.68 -22.25 5.69
C LEU A 435 -2.70 -22.98 4.35
N VAL A 436 -3.05 -22.28 3.26
CA VAL A 436 -3.08 -22.90 1.93
C VAL A 436 -1.66 -23.20 1.47
N LEU A 437 -0.72 -22.26 1.64
CA LEU A 437 0.68 -22.45 1.30
C LEU A 437 1.30 -23.60 2.09
N ASP A 438 0.94 -23.72 3.37
CA ASP A 438 1.31 -24.82 4.26
C ASP A 438 0.81 -26.20 3.75
N LYS A 439 -0.29 -26.23 3.00
CA LYS A 439 -0.91 -27.45 2.45
C LYS A 439 -0.42 -27.80 1.03
N MET A 440 0.46 -27.02 0.42
CA MET A 440 1.06 -27.35 -0.88
C MET A 440 1.93 -28.61 -0.79
N LYS A 441 2.14 -29.31 -1.92
CA LYS A 441 2.99 -30.52 -1.99
C LYS A 441 4.39 -30.26 -1.42
N ASN A 442 4.94 -29.09 -1.75
CA ASN A 442 6.20 -28.56 -1.20
C ASN A 442 5.95 -27.21 -0.54
N PRO A 443 5.60 -27.15 0.76
CA PRO A 443 5.15 -25.91 1.38
C PRO A 443 6.20 -24.80 1.32
N ALA A 444 5.88 -23.68 0.67
CA ALA A 444 6.79 -22.54 0.53
C ALA A 444 7.16 -21.95 1.91
N THR A 445 6.21 -21.97 2.84
CA THR A 445 6.32 -21.54 4.24
C THR A 445 7.37 -22.29 5.06
N ARG A 446 7.86 -23.46 4.61
CA ARG A 446 8.96 -24.17 5.28
C ARG A 446 10.26 -23.37 5.20
N GLN A 447 10.53 -22.78 4.04
CA GLN A 447 11.74 -22.00 3.74
C GLN A 447 11.46 -20.50 3.86
N TRP A 448 10.34 -20.04 3.31
CA TRP A 448 9.92 -18.64 3.33
C TRP A 448 9.09 -18.33 4.59
N ARG A 449 9.79 -18.13 5.70
CA ARG A 449 9.18 -17.86 7.02
C ARG A 449 8.69 -16.42 7.20
N GLN A 450 8.99 -15.53 6.26
CA GLN A 450 8.62 -14.11 6.36
C GLN A 450 7.10 -13.90 6.35
N LEU A 451 6.35 -14.79 5.70
CA LEU A 451 4.88 -14.79 5.80
C LEU A 451 4.38 -15.08 7.23
N THR A 452 5.08 -15.97 7.96
CA THR A 452 4.75 -16.22 9.38
C THR A 452 5.03 -14.97 10.21
N GLY A 453 6.14 -14.28 9.92
CA GLY A 453 6.44 -12.99 10.52
C GLY A 453 5.38 -11.93 10.23
N ALA A 454 4.95 -11.78 8.98
CA ALA A 454 3.89 -10.83 8.60
C ALA A 454 2.54 -11.15 9.28
N LEU A 455 2.20 -12.44 9.42
CA LEU A 455 1.03 -12.88 10.17
C LEU A 455 1.12 -12.47 11.65
N ILE A 456 2.29 -12.67 12.28
CA ILE A 456 2.53 -12.22 13.65
C ILE A 456 2.34 -10.70 13.74
N THR A 457 2.96 -9.93 12.84
CA THR A 457 2.84 -8.46 12.82
C THR A 457 1.39 -8.02 12.71
N ALA A 458 0.63 -8.59 11.77
CA ALA A 458 -0.78 -8.26 11.55
C ALA A 458 -1.64 -8.46 12.82
N ASN A 459 -1.33 -9.49 13.61
CA ASN A 459 -2.01 -9.78 14.88
C ASN A 459 -1.46 -8.97 16.08
N CYS A 460 -0.30 -8.32 15.94
CA CYS A 460 0.29 -7.49 17.00
C CYS A 460 -0.02 -5.99 16.83
N LEU A 461 -0.63 -5.58 15.71
CA LEU A 461 -0.93 -4.16 15.45
C LEU A 461 -1.78 -3.52 16.55
N ASP A 462 -2.83 -4.20 17.02
CA ASP A 462 -3.73 -3.62 18.02
C ASP A 462 -3.06 -3.46 19.39
N ILE A 463 -2.35 -4.50 19.86
CA ILE A 463 -1.65 -4.42 21.15
C ILE A 463 -0.50 -3.41 21.11
N PHE A 464 0.19 -3.29 19.97
CA PHE A 464 1.20 -2.25 19.77
C PHE A 464 0.56 -0.87 19.85
N ARG A 465 -0.52 -0.63 19.08
CA ARG A 465 -1.24 0.64 19.07
C ARG A 465 -1.75 1.04 20.45
N ALA A 466 -2.43 0.11 21.13
CA ALA A 466 -2.98 0.33 22.46
C ALA A 466 -1.91 0.66 23.52
N SER A 467 -0.68 0.14 23.35
CA SER A 467 0.43 0.40 24.28
C SER A 467 1.21 1.67 23.95
N ALA A 468 1.48 1.92 22.66
CA ALA A 468 2.24 3.07 22.20
C ALA A 468 1.40 4.37 22.23
N TYR A 469 0.10 4.27 21.91
CA TYR A 469 -0.82 5.39 21.77
C TYR A 469 -2.15 5.14 22.53
N PRO A 470 -2.12 5.11 23.87
CA PRO A 470 -3.31 4.82 24.69
C PRO A 470 -4.40 5.90 24.62
N ASN A 471 -4.09 7.08 24.06
CA ASN A 471 -5.01 8.22 23.97
C ASN A 471 -5.48 8.50 22.52
N SER A 472 -5.15 7.62 21.57
CA SER A 472 -5.49 7.75 20.15
C SER A 472 -6.86 7.20 19.78
#